data_AF-A0AAV0PMP5-F1
#
_entry.id   AF-A0AAV0PMP5-F1
#
_cell.length_a   1.000
_cell.length_b   1.000
_cell.length_c   1.000
_cell.angle_alpha   90.00
_cell.angle_beta   90.00
_cell.angle_gamma   90.00
#
_symmetry.space_group_name_H-M   'P 1'
#
loop_
_entity.id
_entity.type
_entity.pdbx_description
1 polymer ?
#
loop_
_entity_poly.entity_id
_entity_poly.type
_entity_poly.pdbx_seq_one_letter_code
_entity_poly.pdbx_strand_id
1 'polypeptide(L)'
;MVIPTCRLVDTLRTCGVASSGLTRQPRRTANQAPLRVASVRGSPLSSLSQSNCSFGLNLNGDRSPFAAGPRKSTVVIGCGRTIEDDPSVSETGDDADDQKVSRVRPKVPERDFTGTAYVPVYVMLPLNVIDMNCQLVDPQGLTKDMKILKSAGVDGVMVDCWWGIVEAEAPQAYNWSGYKELFKIVRDLNLKLQVVMSFHECGGNVGDDVFIPLPRWIIQIGETNPHIYFTDREGRRNSECLTWGIDKERVLKSRTALEVYFDYMRSFRVECDEFFQDGVISEIEVGLGPCGELRYPSYPAKHGWTYPGIGEFQCYDKYLMKSLAKAAEIRGHSFWARAPDNAGSYTSGPHEAGFFRDGGDFDSHYGRFFLNWYSRLLIDHGDRVLSLANLAFEGTNIAAKLSGIHWWYKTASHAAELTAGFYNPSNRDGYAPIAAMLKKHGVTLNFTCFEMRTLDQYEGFPEALADPEGLVWQVLNAAWDVSLPVASENALPCYDREGYNKILENAKPLHDPDGRHLSAFTYLRHSAVLMQRHNFEEFGRFVKRMHGHPL
;
A
#
# COMPACT_ATOMS: atom_id res chain seq x y z
N MET A 1 6.29 -5.24 -54.59
CA MET A 1 5.82 -3.88 -54.90
C MET A 1 5.81 -3.10 -53.60
N VAL A 2 6.95 -2.52 -53.24
CA VAL A 2 7.27 -1.07 -53.32
C VAL A 2 6.45 -0.24 -52.33
N ILE A 3 7.12 0.06 -51.22
CA ILE A 3 6.88 1.13 -50.24
C ILE A 3 7.11 2.49 -50.92
N PRO A 4 6.42 3.58 -50.51
CA PRO A 4 6.99 4.90 -50.63
C PRO A 4 7.34 5.47 -49.25
N THR A 5 8.64 5.60 -49.04
CA THR A 5 9.29 6.50 -48.09
C THR A 5 9.18 7.93 -48.61
N CYS A 6 8.90 8.90 -47.74
CA CYS A 6 9.17 10.31 -48.01
C CYS A 6 10.16 10.82 -46.96
N ARG A 7 11.41 11.00 -47.39
CA ARG A 7 12.41 11.88 -46.77
C ARG A 7 12.18 13.30 -47.28
N LEU A 8 12.28 14.28 -46.41
CA LEU A 8 12.60 15.66 -46.78
C LEU A 8 13.81 16.10 -45.95
N VAL A 9 14.85 16.51 -46.67
CA VAL A 9 16.12 17.04 -46.17
C VAL A 9 16.34 18.38 -46.87
N ASP A 10 16.63 19.40 -46.06
CA ASP A 10 17.36 20.65 -46.30
C ASP A 10 16.88 21.61 -47.43
N THR A 11 17.01 22.95 -47.37
CA THR A 11 18.16 23.76 -46.93
C THR A 11 17.82 25.28 -47.00
N LEU A 12 18.52 26.11 -46.22
CA LEU A 12 18.87 27.57 -46.42
C LEU A 12 17.74 28.61 -46.18
N ARG A 13 17.97 29.83 -45.64
CA ARG A 13 19.16 30.61 -45.25
C ARG A 13 18.73 31.80 -44.37
N THR A 14 19.56 32.09 -43.37
CA THR A 14 19.97 33.40 -42.81
C THR A 14 19.26 34.70 -43.22
N CYS A 15 18.84 35.48 -42.21
CA CYS A 15 19.16 36.91 -42.10
C CYS A 15 19.21 37.29 -40.61
N GLY A 16 20.39 37.70 -40.15
CA GLY A 16 20.55 38.41 -38.88
C GLY A 16 20.54 39.91 -39.10
N VAL A 17 20.07 40.66 -38.10
CA VAL A 17 20.53 42.02 -37.81
C VAL A 17 20.59 42.16 -36.30
N ALA A 18 21.77 42.53 -35.82
CA ALA A 18 22.10 42.91 -34.46
C ALA A 18 22.03 44.44 -34.29
N SER A 19 21.81 44.93 -33.07
CA SER A 19 22.64 45.92 -32.34
C SER A 19 21.78 46.68 -31.30
N SER A 20 22.11 46.57 -29.99
CA SER A 20 22.75 47.59 -29.13
C SER A 20 21.85 48.77 -28.72
N GLY A 21 21.81 49.34 -27.52
CA GLY A 21 22.39 49.15 -26.17
C GLY A 21 21.39 49.84 -25.21
N LEU A 22 21.62 50.34 -24.00
CA LEU A 22 22.77 50.52 -23.12
C LEU A 22 22.14 51.06 -21.79
N THR A 23 22.62 50.58 -20.63
CA THR A 23 22.72 51.28 -19.31
C THR A 23 21.51 51.98 -18.66
N ARG A 24 21.19 51.61 -17.40
CA ARG A 24 21.60 52.36 -16.18
C ARG A 24 21.14 51.70 -14.87
N GLN A 25 22.07 51.54 -13.92
CA GLN A 25 21.81 51.46 -12.48
C GLN A 25 21.42 52.85 -11.92
N PRO A 26 20.93 52.89 -10.66
CA PRO A 26 21.72 53.59 -9.65
C PRO A 26 21.90 52.82 -8.32
N ARG A 27 22.97 53.21 -7.62
CA ARG A 27 23.45 52.71 -6.32
C ARG A 27 22.80 53.43 -5.12
N ARG A 28 22.67 52.65 -4.03
CA ARG A 28 22.93 52.93 -2.60
C ARG A 28 22.13 54.02 -1.86
N THR A 29 21.54 53.60 -0.74
CA THR A 29 21.87 54.14 0.59
C THR A 29 21.89 53.02 1.63
N ALA A 30 22.95 53.02 2.45
CA ALA A 30 23.12 52.18 3.63
C ALA A 30 22.54 52.89 4.86
N ASN A 31 22.08 52.12 5.84
CA ASN A 31 22.16 52.50 7.26
C ASN A 31 22.37 51.24 8.10
N GLN A 32 23.46 51.25 8.86
CA GLN A 32 23.80 50.29 9.91
C GLN A 32 23.17 50.76 11.23
N ALA A 33 22.72 49.82 12.07
CA ALA A 33 23.13 49.73 13.47
C ALA A 33 22.70 48.37 14.08
N PRO A 34 23.45 47.81 15.04
CA PRO A 34 23.40 46.40 15.42
C PRO A 34 22.64 46.17 16.74
N LEU A 35 22.06 44.98 16.92
CA LEU A 35 21.64 44.49 18.23
C LEU A 35 22.11 43.06 18.50
N ARG A 36 22.43 42.86 19.78
CA ARG A 36 23.35 41.89 20.35
C ARG A 36 22.78 40.46 20.45
N VAL A 37 23.69 39.53 20.25
CA VAL A 37 23.93 38.26 20.98
C VAL A 37 23.01 37.99 22.19
N ALA A 38 22.31 36.85 22.14
CA ALA A 38 22.03 36.05 23.32
C ALA A 38 22.20 34.56 22.96
N SER A 39 23.23 33.97 23.55
CA SER A 39 23.50 32.53 23.58
C SER A 39 22.59 31.89 24.63
N VAL A 40 21.85 30.84 24.27
CA VAL A 40 21.40 29.82 25.23
C VAL A 40 21.67 28.44 24.62
N ARG A 41 22.70 27.78 25.16
CA ARG A 41 22.87 26.34 25.14
C ARG A 41 21.90 25.72 26.15
N GLY A 42 21.36 24.54 25.84
CA GLY A 42 20.81 23.63 26.84
C GLY A 42 19.62 22.83 26.34
N SER A 43 19.89 21.63 25.83
CA SER A 43 18.92 20.54 25.61
C SER A 43 18.14 20.20 26.90
N PRO A 44 17.03 19.45 26.82
CA PRO A 44 17.23 18.00 26.85
C PRO A 44 16.37 17.22 25.85
N LEU A 45 17.04 16.24 25.25
CA LEU A 45 16.55 14.90 24.92
C LEU A 45 15.10 14.61 25.34
N SER A 46 14.19 14.59 24.37
CA SER A 46 12.92 13.89 24.53
C SER A 46 13.18 12.39 24.36
N SER A 47 13.17 11.67 25.48
CA SER A 47 13.05 10.21 25.51
C SER A 47 11.77 9.81 24.78
N LEU A 48 11.90 9.29 23.55
CA LEU A 48 10.83 8.56 22.91
C LEU A 48 10.66 7.25 23.67
N SER A 49 9.60 7.18 24.47
CA SER A 49 9.10 5.95 25.06
C SER A 49 8.76 4.99 23.92
N GLN A 50 9.46 3.87 23.87
CA GLN A 50 9.10 2.72 23.05
C GLN A 50 7.73 2.20 23.52
N SER A 51 6.68 2.59 22.81
CA SER A 51 5.38 1.93 22.92
C SER A 51 5.43 0.71 21.99
N ASN A 52 5.88 -0.42 22.52
CA ASN A 52 5.74 -1.71 21.85
C ASN A 52 4.25 -2.04 21.74
N CYS A 53 3.64 -1.83 20.57
CA CYS A 53 2.37 -2.48 20.23
C CYS A 53 2.65 -3.93 19.82
N SER A 54 3.00 -4.75 20.80
CA SER A 54 2.99 -6.19 20.68
C SER A 54 1.55 -6.69 20.81
N PHE A 55 0.97 -7.18 19.72
CA PHE A 55 -0.26 -7.96 19.72
C PHE A 55 0.01 -9.29 20.44
N GLY A 56 -0.23 -9.29 21.76
CA GLY A 56 -0.10 -10.47 22.61
C GLY A 56 -1.47 -11.07 22.90
N LEU A 57 -1.82 -12.17 22.22
CA LEU A 57 -2.80 -13.12 22.71
C LEU A 57 -2.20 -13.81 23.95
N ASN A 58 -2.58 -13.37 25.15
CA ASN A 58 -2.20 -14.05 26.40
C ASN A 58 -3.39 -14.87 26.91
N LEU A 59 -3.33 -16.18 26.63
CA LEU A 59 -4.04 -17.21 27.35
C LEU A 59 -3.23 -17.58 28.60
N ASN A 60 -3.68 -17.13 29.77
CA ASN A 60 -3.78 -17.94 30.99
C ASN A 60 -4.27 -17.07 32.16
N GLY A 61 -5.25 -17.61 32.88
CA GLY A 61 -5.89 -16.94 33.99
C GLY A 61 -5.02 -16.89 35.23
N ASP A 62 -5.23 -15.84 36.01
CA ASP A 62 -5.05 -15.92 37.45
C ASP A 62 -6.05 -15.02 38.18
N ARG A 63 -6.40 -15.47 39.38
CA ARG A 63 -7.61 -15.13 40.14
C ARG A 63 -7.39 -13.96 41.12
N SER A 64 -8.43 -13.11 41.24
CA SER A 64 -8.90 -12.39 42.45
C SER A 64 -8.38 -10.95 42.71
N PRO A 65 -8.99 -10.17 43.64
CA PRO A 65 -10.33 -9.60 43.52
C PRO A 65 -10.39 -8.12 43.98
N PHE A 66 -11.15 -7.22 43.36
CA PHE A 66 -11.60 -6.01 44.07
C PHE A 66 -12.99 -5.55 43.64
N ALA A 67 -13.76 -5.21 44.67
CA ALA A 67 -15.18 -4.95 44.67
C ALA A 67 -15.53 -3.53 44.17
N ALA A 68 -16.65 -3.40 43.47
CA ALA A 68 -17.45 -2.18 43.46
C ALA A 68 -18.92 -2.52 43.20
N GLY A 69 -19.79 -1.98 44.05
CA GLY A 69 -21.19 -2.34 44.22
C GLY A 69 -22.16 -1.86 43.13
N PRO A 70 -23.47 -2.11 43.33
CA PRO A 70 -24.45 -2.14 42.27
C PRO A 70 -25.10 -0.78 42.04
N ARG A 71 -25.40 -0.44 40.78
CA ARG A 71 -26.46 0.51 40.45
C ARG A 71 -27.41 -0.07 39.40
N LYS A 72 -28.68 0.07 39.75
CA LYS A 72 -29.87 -0.51 39.14
C LYS A 72 -30.42 0.34 37.98
N SER A 73 -31.29 -0.32 37.22
CA SER A 73 -32.44 0.21 36.46
C SER A 73 -32.10 0.74 35.06
N THR A 74 -32.84 0.47 33.97
CA THR A 74 -34.26 0.10 33.85
C THR A 74 -34.46 -0.57 32.49
N VAL A 75 -35.13 -1.73 32.43
CA VAL A 75 -35.68 -2.29 31.18
C VAL A 75 -37.19 -2.06 31.20
N VAL A 76 -37.68 -1.44 30.14
CA VAL A 76 -39.11 -1.20 29.89
C VAL A 76 -39.76 -2.51 29.47
N ILE A 77 -40.84 -2.86 30.19
CA ILE A 77 -41.70 -4.02 29.95
C ILE A 77 -42.61 -3.75 28.76
N GLY A 78 -42.71 -4.72 27.85
CA GLY A 78 -43.80 -4.85 26.89
C GLY A 78 -44.36 -6.27 26.92
N CYS A 79 -45.61 -6.40 27.40
CA CYS A 79 -46.64 -7.43 27.17
C CYS A 79 -46.18 -8.75 26.53
N GLY A 80 -46.36 -9.94 27.12
CA GLY A 80 -47.49 -10.41 27.90
C GLY A 80 -48.16 -11.57 27.15
N ARG A 81 -48.11 -12.79 27.71
CA ARG A 81 -49.22 -13.76 27.76
C ARG A 81 -48.83 -15.00 28.58
N THR A 82 -49.71 -15.25 29.53
CA THR A 82 -49.84 -16.26 30.57
C THR A 82 -50.19 -17.64 30.03
N ILE A 83 -49.63 -18.70 30.64
CA ILE A 83 -50.35 -19.92 31.02
C ILE A 83 -49.82 -20.36 32.40
N GLU A 84 -50.77 -20.54 33.32
CA GLU A 84 -50.68 -20.90 34.74
C GLU A 84 -50.60 -22.43 34.97
N ASP A 85 -49.87 -22.82 36.03
CA ASP A 85 -50.20 -23.77 37.13
C ASP A 85 -50.36 -25.29 36.82
N ASP A 86 -49.91 -26.31 37.59
CA ASP A 86 -49.36 -26.47 38.96
C ASP A 86 -48.80 -27.94 39.11
N PRO A 87 -48.61 -28.58 40.29
CA PRO A 87 -47.39 -28.66 41.12
C PRO A 87 -46.75 -30.06 41.33
N SER A 88 -45.57 -30.02 41.98
CA SER A 88 -45.02 -30.98 42.96
C SER A 88 -44.56 -32.37 42.48
N VAL A 89 -43.29 -32.72 42.77
CA VAL A 89 -42.91 -33.79 43.71
C VAL A 89 -41.41 -33.60 44.07
N SER A 90 -41.15 -33.89 45.33
CA SER A 90 -39.98 -33.71 46.19
C SER A 90 -38.67 -34.41 45.78
N GLU A 91 -37.59 -33.71 46.12
CA GLU A 91 -36.27 -34.14 46.61
C GLU A 91 -35.91 -35.63 46.66
N THR A 92 -34.82 -35.98 45.97
CA THR A 92 -33.62 -36.73 46.44
C THR A 92 -32.53 -36.39 45.39
N GLY A 93 -31.28 -36.05 45.69
CA GLY A 93 -30.38 -36.49 46.75
C GLY A 93 -29.13 -37.06 46.07
N ASP A 94 -28.21 -36.16 45.74
CA ASP A 94 -26.76 -36.30 45.55
C ASP A 94 -26.10 -37.21 44.47
N ASP A 95 -25.03 -36.59 43.94
CA ASP A 95 -23.80 -37.12 43.36
C ASP A 95 -23.83 -37.77 41.96
N ALA A 96 -23.66 -36.92 40.95
CA ALA A 96 -23.21 -37.32 39.61
C ALA A 96 -21.93 -36.58 39.20
N ASP A 97 -20.91 -37.41 38.97
CA ASP A 97 -19.57 -37.17 38.44
C ASP A 97 -19.58 -36.20 37.24
N ASP A 98 -19.00 -35.02 37.45
CA ASP A 98 -18.92 -33.94 36.47
C ASP A 98 -17.74 -34.20 35.51
N GLN A 99 -17.85 -35.24 34.67
CA GLN A 99 -16.94 -35.44 33.55
C GLN A 99 -17.17 -34.35 32.51
N LYS A 100 -16.37 -33.30 32.59
CA LYS A 100 -16.10 -32.38 31.48
C LYS A 100 -15.61 -33.17 30.26
N VAL A 101 -16.54 -33.57 29.41
CA VAL A 101 -16.25 -33.96 28.04
C VAL A 101 -15.70 -32.72 27.34
N SER A 102 -14.37 -32.61 27.30
CA SER A 102 -13.70 -31.66 26.42
C SER A 102 -14.16 -31.98 24.99
N ARG A 103 -15.01 -31.12 24.43
CA ARG A 103 -15.35 -31.14 23.00
C ARG A 103 -14.05 -30.83 22.24
N VAL A 104 -13.27 -31.87 21.97
CA VAL A 104 -12.20 -31.82 20.98
C VAL A 104 -12.87 -31.44 19.67
N ARG A 105 -12.70 -30.19 19.23
CA ARG A 105 -13.08 -29.78 17.88
C ARG A 105 -12.39 -30.76 16.93
N PRO A 106 -13.11 -31.44 16.02
CA PRO A 106 -12.48 -32.31 15.04
C PRO A 106 -11.38 -31.51 14.33
N LYS A 107 -10.13 -31.99 14.37
CA LYS A 107 -9.07 -31.43 13.53
C LYS A 107 -9.49 -31.72 12.10
N VAL A 108 -10.04 -30.71 11.43
CA VAL A 108 -10.32 -30.78 9.99
C VAL A 108 -8.98 -31.13 9.32
N PRO A 109 -8.92 -32.21 8.51
CA PRO A 109 -7.71 -32.57 7.81
C PRO A 109 -7.22 -31.37 6.98
N GLU A 110 -5.95 -31.01 7.12
CA GLU A 110 -5.35 -29.97 6.28
C GLU A 110 -5.45 -30.40 4.81
N ARG A 111 -5.85 -29.47 3.94
CA ARG A 111 -5.92 -29.72 2.50
C ARG A 111 -4.55 -30.16 1.98
N ASP A 112 -4.55 -31.22 1.16
CA ASP A 112 -3.39 -31.63 0.38
C ASP A 112 -3.27 -30.74 -0.86
N PHE A 113 -2.08 -30.18 -1.08
CA PHE A 113 -1.75 -29.34 -2.23
C PHE A 113 -0.84 -30.06 -3.23
N THR A 114 -0.53 -31.33 -3.00
CA THR A 114 0.30 -32.14 -3.89
C THR A 114 -0.32 -32.20 -5.30
N GLY A 115 0.47 -31.88 -6.32
CA GLY A 115 0.03 -31.88 -7.71
C GLY A 115 -0.79 -30.65 -8.14
N THR A 116 -1.01 -29.67 -7.26
CA THR A 116 -1.57 -28.37 -7.66
C THR A 116 -0.53 -27.55 -8.45
N ALA A 117 -0.99 -26.51 -9.15
CA ALA A 117 -0.11 -25.65 -9.95
C ALA A 117 1.05 -25.08 -9.12
N TYR A 118 2.22 -24.87 -9.71
CA TYR A 118 3.36 -24.27 -9.03
C TYR A 118 3.15 -22.76 -8.86
N VAL A 119 3.33 -22.23 -7.65
CA VAL A 119 3.31 -20.78 -7.39
C VAL A 119 4.66 -20.39 -6.76
N PRO A 120 5.49 -19.57 -7.45
CA PRO A 120 6.78 -19.18 -6.93
C PRO A 120 6.65 -18.33 -5.67
N VAL A 121 7.55 -18.55 -4.72
CA VAL A 121 7.59 -17.84 -3.44
C VAL A 121 8.84 -16.97 -3.36
N TYR A 122 8.63 -15.68 -3.19
CA TYR A 122 9.67 -14.68 -2.94
C TYR A 122 9.67 -14.27 -1.47
N VAL A 123 10.78 -13.74 -0.98
CA VAL A 123 10.87 -13.15 0.36
C VAL A 123 11.35 -11.71 0.25
N MET A 124 10.59 -10.78 0.84
CA MET A 124 10.97 -9.37 0.89
C MET A 124 12.17 -9.19 1.82
N LEU A 125 13.22 -8.49 1.35
CA LEU A 125 14.43 -8.21 2.12
C LEU A 125 14.18 -7.13 3.19
N PRO A 126 15.03 -7.00 4.23
CA PRO A 126 14.93 -5.91 5.21
C PRO A 126 14.89 -4.52 4.56
N LEU A 127 14.11 -3.59 5.13
CA LEU A 127 13.95 -2.22 4.59
C LEU A 127 15.27 -1.44 4.51
N ASN A 128 16.19 -1.70 5.45
CA ASN A 128 17.53 -1.10 5.54
C ASN A 128 18.63 -1.94 4.86
N VAL A 129 18.29 -2.86 3.96
CA VAL A 129 19.32 -3.66 3.27
C VAL A 129 20.32 -2.77 2.50
N ILE A 130 19.87 -1.62 2.01
CA ILE A 130 20.73 -0.55 1.49
C ILE A 130 20.65 0.67 2.44
N ASP A 131 21.80 1.23 2.82
CA ASP A 131 21.86 2.43 3.67
C ASP A 131 21.66 3.75 2.89
N MET A 132 21.56 4.87 3.61
CA MET A 132 21.38 6.20 3.01
C MET A 132 22.55 6.67 2.12
N ASN A 133 23.70 5.99 2.17
CA ASN A 133 24.86 6.26 1.30
C ASN A 133 24.89 5.31 0.09
N CYS A 134 23.81 4.57 -0.16
CA CYS A 134 23.71 3.53 -1.17
C CYS A 134 24.79 2.43 -1.02
N GLN A 135 25.04 2.01 0.22
CA GLN A 135 25.92 0.88 0.54
C GLN A 135 25.09 -0.32 1.02
N LEU A 136 25.51 -1.52 0.61
CA LEU A 136 24.88 -2.76 1.07
C LEU A 136 25.24 -3.03 2.54
N VAL A 137 24.22 -3.19 3.38
CA VAL A 137 24.38 -3.48 4.81
C VAL A 137 24.57 -4.98 5.01
N ASP A 138 25.62 -5.34 5.75
CA ASP A 138 26.01 -6.72 6.08
C ASP A 138 25.89 -7.73 4.90
N PRO A 139 26.71 -7.59 3.84
CA PRO A 139 26.67 -8.49 2.69
C PRO A 139 26.87 -9.97 3.07
N GLN A 140 27.66 -10.24 4.11
CA GLN A 140 28.01 -11.60 4.54
C GLN A 140 26.84 -12.28 5.27
N GLY A 141 26.21 -11.58 6.22
CA GLY A 141 25.01 -12.07 6.91
C GLY A 141 23.87 -12.28 5.94
N LEU A 142 23.62 -11.30 5.06
CA LEU A 142 22.59 -11.41 4.03
C LEU A 142 22.80 -12.61 3.10
N THR A 143 24.04 -12.83 2.65
CA THR A 143 24.39 -13.99 1.80
C THR A 143 24.11 -15.31 2.52
N LYS A 144 24.41 -15.38 3.83
CA LYS A 144 24.14 -16.57 4.65
C LYS A 144 22.63 -16.81 4.77
N ASP A 145 21.85 -15.78 5.05
CA ASP A 145 20.41 -15.89 5.20
C ASP A 145 19.73 -16.27 3.88
N MET A 146 20.15 -15.69 2.75
CA MET A 146 19.66 -16.06 1.42
C MET A 146 19.97 -17.52 1.06
N LYS A 147 21.13 -18.06 1.47
CA LYS A 147 21.42 -19.50 1.30
C LYS A 147 20.46 -20.37 2.09
N ILE A 148 20.08 -19.94 3.29
CA ILE A 148 19.10 -20.66 4.14
C ILE A 148 17.72 -20.59 3.48
N LEU A 149 17.26 -19.40 3.06
CA LEU A 149 16.00 -19.23 2.31
C LEU A 149 15.95 -20.14 1.08
N LYS A 150 17.02 -20.14 0.27
CA LYS A 150 17.15 -21.00 -0.91
C LYS A 150 17.04 -22.49 -0.55
N SER A 151 17.61 -22.92 0.58
CA SER A 151 17.52 -24.31 1.04
C SER A 151 16.09 -24.74 1.42
N ALA A 152 15.21 -23.79 1.75
CA ALA A 152 13.78 -24.03 1.98
C ALA A 152 12.95 -24.03 0.67
N GLY A 153 13.59 -23.81 -0.48
CA GLY A 153 12.94 -23.78 -1.79
C GLY A 153 12.48 -22.39 -2.23
N VAL A 154 12.85 -21.31 -1.55
CA VAL A 154 12.49 -19.95 -2.00
C VAL A 154 13.02 -19.69 -3.42
N ASP A 155 12.16 -19.16 -4.28
CA ASP A 155 12.43 -18.89 -5.70
C ASP A 155 13.29 -17.64 -5.91
N GLY A 156 13.09 -16.64 -5.05
CA GLY A 156 13.73 -15.36 -5.17
C GLY A 156 13.50 -14.43 -3.99
N VAL A 157 13.95 -13.19 -4.15
CA VAL A 157 13.78 -12.13 -3.16
C VAL A 157 13.18 -10.88 -3.79
N MET A 158 12.55 -10.05 -2.97
CA MET A 158 12.03 -8.74 -3.38
C MET A 158 12.75 -7.62 -2.63
N VAL A 159 13.06 -6.52 -3.32
CA VAL A 159 13.75 -5.38 -2.72
C VAL A 159 13.23 -4.04 -3.23
N ASP A 160 13.09 -3.09 -2.30
CA ASP A 160 12.82 -1.70 -2.58
C ASP A 160 14.05 -0.97 -3.13
N CYS A 161 13.94 -0.44 -4.35
CA CYS A 161 14.88 0.53 -4.89
C CYS A 161 14.40 1.95 -4.57
N TRP A 162 14.82 2.44 -3.40
CA TRP A 162 14.40 3.71 -2.83
C TRP A 162 14.87 4.91 -3.66
N TRP A 163 13.91 5.68 -4.18
CA TRP A 163 14.19 6.91 -4.91
C TRP A 163 15.03 7.89 -4.10
N GLY A 164 14.72 8.00 -2.80
CA GLY A 164 15.42 8.85 -1.83
C GLY A 164 16.89 8.50 -1.59
N ILE A 165 17.31 7.27 -1.87
CA ILE A 165 18.70 6.82 -1.76
C ILE A 165 19.41 7.00 -3.10
N VAL A 166 18.77 6.54 -4.18
CA VAL A 166 19.42 6.45 -5.50
C VAL A 166 19.59 7.82 -6.16
N GLU A 167 18.62 8.73 -6.05
CA GLU A 167 18.71 10.09 -6.63
C GLU A 167 18.77 11.17 -5.52
N ALA A 168 19.42 10.84 -4.39
CA ALA A 168 19.35 11.60 -3.14
C ALA A 168 19.77 13.07 -3.26
N GLU A 169 20.93 13.33 -3.88
CA GLU A 169 21.62 14.62 -3.80
C GLU A 169 21.12 15.64 -4.83
N ALA A 170 20.93 15.21 -6.08
CA ALA A 170 20.60 16.10 -7.18
C ALA A 170 19.77 15.39 -8.27
N PRO A 171 18.95 16.15 -9.02
CA PRO A 171 18.28 15.65 -10.22
C PRO A 171 19.25 14.89 -11.14
N GLN A 172 18.86 13.68 -11.52
CA GLN A 172 19.56 12.80 -12.46
C GLN A 172 20.97 12.36 -12.01
N ALA A 173 21.34 12.58 -10.74
CA ALA A 173 22.55 12.04 -10.14
C ALA A 173 22.24 10.70 -9.47
N TYR A 174 22.17 9.64 -10.27
CA TYR A 174 21.81 8.30 -9.81
C TYR A 174 23.01 7.53 -9.25
N ASN A 175 22.87 6.94 -8.07
CA ASN A 175 23.82 5.98 -7.51
C ASN A 175 23.14 4.62 -7.31
N TRP A 176 23.60 3.61 -8.05
CA TRP A 176 23.10 2.23 -7.98
C TRP A 176 24.11 1.27 -7.33
N SER A 177 25.20 1.76 -6.72
CA SER A 177 26.33 0.92 -6.29
C SER A 177 25.93 -0.21 -5.34
N GLY A 178 25.21 0.09 -4.27
CA GLY A 178 24.80 -0.90 -3.28
C GLY A 178 23.80 -1.91 -3.84
N TYR A 179 22.87 -1.45 -4.68
CA TYR A 179 21.92 -2.33 -5.37
C TYR A 179 22.61 -3.28 -6.34
N LYS A 180 23.60 -2.82 -7.11
CA LYS A 180 24.39 -3.69 -8.00
C LYS A 180 25.20 -4.74 -7.24
N GLU A 181 25.69 -4.41 -6.04
CA GLU A 181 26.34 -5.40 -5.16
C GLU A 181 25.34 -6.45 -4.67
N LEU A 182 24.17 -6.02 -4.21
CA LEU A 182 23.09 -6.91 -3.79
C LEU A 182 22.66 -7.86 -4.94
N PHE A 183 22.47 -7.32 -6.14
CA PHE A 183 21.98 -8.11 -7.28
C PHE A 183 23.01 -9.14 -7.74
N LYS A 184 24.31 -8.86 -7.59
CA LYS A 184 25.37 -9.85 -7.80
C LYS A 184 25.25 -11.01 -6.83
N ILE A 185 25.01 -10.75 -5.54
CA ILE A 185 24.79 -11.81 -4.55
C ILE A 185 23.58 -12.67 -4.92
N VAL A 186 22.46 -12.04 -5.29
CA VAL A 186 21.24 -12.76 -5.71
C VAL A 186 21.50 -13.63 -6.94
N ARG A 187 22.22 -13.10 -7.95
CA ARG A 187 22.65 -13.84 -9.15
C ARG A 187 23.56 -15.01 -8.81
N ASP A 188 24.59 -14.79 -8.00
CA ASP A 188 25.58 -15.82 -7.63
C ASP A 188 24.95 -16.94 -6.81
N LEU A 189 23.90 -16.62 -6.05
CA LEU A 189 23.07 -17.59 -5.36
C LEU A 189 22.00 -18.22 -6.25
N ASN A 190 21.88 -17.85 -7.53
CA ASN A 190 20.87 -18.33 -8.47
C ASN A 190 19.45 -18.26 -7.86
N LEU A 191 19.13 -17.09 -7.32
CA LEU A 191 17.80 -16.68 -6.90
C LEU A 191 17.24 -15.69 -7.93
N LYS A 192 15.92 -15.62 -8.06
CA LYS A 192 15.25 -14.56 -8.82
C LYS A 192 15.10 -13.28 -8.01
N LEU A 193 14.87 -12.18 -8.69
CA LEU A 193 14.77 -10.86 -8.09
C LEU A 193 13.53 -10.12 -8.59
N GLN A 194 12.68 -9.73 -7.65
CA GLN A 194 11.64 -8.72 -7.86
C GLN A 194 12.16 -7.37 -7.35
N VAL A 195 12.00 -6.32 -8.15
CA VAL A 195 12.51 -4.98 -7.80
C VAL A 195 11.37 -3.99 -7.76
N VAL A 196 11.24 -3.26 -6.65
CA VAL A 196 10.25 -2.19 -6.51
C VAL A 196 10.87 -0.85 -6.87
N MET A 197 10.25 -0.11 -7.79
CA MET A 197 10.57 1.29 -8.05
C MET A 197 9.89 2.16 -6.98
N SER A 198 10.55 2.31 -5.83
CA SER A 198 9.96 2.90 -4.63
C SER A 198 10.03 4.44 -4.68
N PHE A 199 9.07 5.05 -5.37
CA PHE A 199 8.88 6.51 -5.49
C PHE A 199 8.20 7.16 -4.27
N HIS A 200 8.39 6.57 -3.09
CA HIS A 200 7.76 6.97 -1.85
C HIS A 200 8.77 6.94 -0.69
N GLU A 201 8.41 7.61 0.40
CA GLU A 201 9.11 7.57 1.69
C GLU A 201 8.87 6.22 2.39
N CYS A 202 9.92 5.65 2.96
CA CYS A 202 9.82 4.59 3.98
C CYS A 202 9.75 5.27 5.35
N GLY A 203 8.81 4.87 6.19
CA GLY A 203 8.63 5.42 7.53
C GLY A 203 7.24 6.00 7.73
N GLY A 204 6.69 5.76 8.92
CA GLY A 204 5.38 6.31 9.31
C GLY A 204 4.17 5.46 8.91
N ASN A 205 4.37 4.36 8.19
CA ASN A 205 3.37 3.34 7.96
C ASN A 205 3.58 2.13 8.88
N VAL A 206 2.58 1.27 8.99
CA VAL A 206 2.63 0.06 9.83
C VAL A 206 3.71 -0.88 9.29
N GLY A 207 4.67 -1.24 10.14
CA GLY A 207 5.76 -2.17 9.80
C GLY A 207 7.06 -1.50 9.36
N ASP A 208 7.09 -0.18 9.21
CA ASP A 208 8.33 0.55 8.90
C ASP A 208 9.16 0.77 10.17
N ASP A 209 10.36 0.18 10.22
CA ASP A 209 11.35 0.36 11.30
C ASP A 209 12.50 1.31 10.91
N VAL A 210 12.45 1.85 9.69
CA VAL A 210 13.47 2.72 9.09
C VAL A 210 12.80 3.95 8.48
N PHE A 211 13.52 5.07 8.47
CA PHE A 211 13.10 6.31 7.82
C PHE A 211 13.97 6.60 6.60
N ILE A 212 13.38 6.52 5.40
CA ILE A 212 14.02 6.82 4.11
C ILE A 212 13.13 7.85 3.41
N PRO A 213 13.47 9.14 3.44
CA PRO A 213 12.62 10.18 2.87
C PRO A 213 12.72 10.22 1.34
N LEU A 214 11.88 11.01 0.68
CA LEU A 214 12.08 11.39 -0.72
C LEU A 214 13.42 12.11 -0.93
N PRO A 215 13.93 12.24 -2.17
CA PRO A 215 15.20 12.93 -2.41
C PRO A 215 15.25 14.33 -1.81
N ARG A 216 16.43 14.73 -1.32
CA ARG A 216 16.62 16.01 -0.65
C ARG A 216 16.20 17.19 -1.52
N TRP A 217 16.48 17.12 -2.82
CA TRP A 217 16.11 18.19 -3.76
C TRP A 217 14.60 18.28 -4.00
N ILE A 218 13.83 17.23 -3.76
CA ILE A 218 12.35 17.25 -3.78
C ILE A 218 11.83 17.91 -2.51
N ILE A 219 12.36 17.53 -1.35
CA ILE A 219 11.98 18.12 -0.05
C ILE A 219 12.18 19.64 -0.08
N GLN A 220 13.32 20.11 -0.60
CA GLN A 220 13.59 21.55 -0.77
C GLN A 220 12.58 22.26 -1.70
N ILE A 221 12.06 21.57 -2.71
CA ILE A 221 10.97 22.11 -3.54
C ILE A 221 9.68 22.16 -2.72
N GLY A 222 9.40 21.13 -1.92
CA GLY A 222 8.26 21.08 -1.01
C GLY A 222 8.21 22.23 0.00
N GLU A 223 9.36 22.69 0.48
CA GLU A 223 9.47 23.87 1.37
C GLU A 223 8.98 25.16 0.69
N THR A 224 9.20 25.30 -0.62
CA THR A 224 8.82 26.51 -1.38
C THR A 224 7.49 26.38 -2.11
N ASN A 225 7.11 25.15 -2.48
CA ASN A 225 5.84 24.80 -3.12
C ASN A 225 5.26 23.55 -2.43
N PRO A 226 4.57 23.70 -1.28
CA PRO A 226 4.03 22.57 -0.52
C PRO A 226 2.93 21.80 -1.26
N HIS A 227 2.41 22.35 -2.36
CA HIS A 227 1.40 21.71 -3.19
C HIS A 227 1.95 20.62 -4.12
N ILE A 228 3.24 20.27 -4.05
CA ILE A 228 3.75 19.05 -4.69
C ILE A 228 3.34 17.77 -3.95
N TYR A 229 2.74 17.91 -2.77
CA TYR A 229 2.31 16.82 -1.90
C TYR A 229 0.79 16.75 -1.83
N PHE A 230 0.27 15.53 -1.59
CA PHE A 230 -1.13 15.34 -1.26
C PHE A 230 -1.51 16.15 -0.01
N THR A 231 -2.74 16.64 0.00
CA THR A 231 -3.20 17.57 1.03
C THR A 231 -4.63 17.23 1.44
N ASP A 232 -4.85 17.19 2.75
CA ASP A 232 -6.17 17.00 3.34
C ASP A 232 -6.96 18.32 3.48
N ARG A 233 -8.16 18.23 4.04
CA ARG A 233 -9.05 19.39 4.19
C ARG A 233 -8.47 20.48 5.09
N GLU A 234 -7.72 20.10 6.12
CA GLU A 234 -7.09 21.02 7.09
C GLU A 234 -5.83 21.68 6.51
N GLY A 235 -5.38 21.26 5.33
CA GLY A 235 -4.19 21.79 4.67
C GLY A 235 -2.89 21.11 5.11
N ARG A 236 -2.97 20.00 5.86
CA ARG A 236 -1.81 19.18 6.24
C ARG A 236 -1.28 18.46 4.99
N ARG A 237 0.05 18.39 4.87
CA ARG A 237 0.73 17.85 3.68
C ARG A 237 1.26 16.46 4.00
N ASN A 238 0.99 15.51 3.13
CA ASN A 238 1.65 14.21 3.20
C ASN A 238 2.87 14.18 2.27
N SER A 239 4.07 14.26 2.86
CA SER A 239 5.37 14.24 2.16
C SER A 239 5.81 12.86 1.64
N GLU A 240 5.01 11.81 1.84
CA GLU A 240 5.41 10.44 1.55
C GLU A 240 5.56 10.17 0.04
N CYS A 241 4.76 10.83 -0.79
CA CYS A 241 4.87 10.76 -2.25
C CYS A 241 4.36 12.06 -2.88
N LEU A 242 4.61 12.23 -4.18
CA LEU A 242 4.15 13.39 -4.93
C LEU A 242 2.66 13.29 -5.24
N THR A 243 1.93 14.41 -5.21
CA THR A 243 0.54 14.46 -5.69
C THR A 243 0.48 14.20 -7.19
N TRP A 244 -0.49 13.40 -7.63
CA TRP A 244 -0.73 13.17 -9.07
C TRP A 244 -1.16 14.44 -9.82
N GLY A 245 -1.55 15.49 -9.09
CA GLY A 245 -1.82 16.81 -9.65
C GLY A 245 -0.62 17.42 -10.40
N ILE A 246 0.60 16.98 -10.11
CA ILE A 246 1.82 17.48 -10.77
C ILE A 246 2.43 16.52 -11.80
N ASP A 247 1.74 15.42 -12.15
CA ASP A 247 2.18 14.47 -13.17
C ASP A 247 2.64 15.14 -14.48
N LYS A 248 1.94 16.22 -14.86
CA LYS A 248 2.17 16.97 -16.11
C LYS A 248 2.65 18.40 -15.88
N GLU A 249 2.96 18.78 -14.65
CA GLU A 249 3.35 20.14 -14.28
C GLU A 249 4.87 20.23 -14.11
N ARG A 250 5.53 21.18 -14.78
CA ARG A 250 7.00 21.33 -14.77
C ARG A 250 7.52 22.06 -13.53
N VAL A 251 7.21 21.51 -12.35
CA VAL A 251 7.49 22.15 -11.05
C VAL A 251 8.63 21.47 -10.28
N LEU A 252 9.25 20.44 -10.86
CA LEU A 252 10.36 19.69 -10.27
C LEU A 252 11.68 20.04 -10.97
N LYS A 253 12.13 21.30 -10.80
CA LYS A 253 13.29 21.87 -11.53
C LYS A 253 13.14 21.72 -13.05
N SER A 254 12.02 22.20 -13.58
CA SER A 254 11.63 22.15 -15.00
C SER A 254 11.22 20.77 -15.53
N ARG A 255 11.24 19.72 -14.69
CA ARG A 255 10.69 18.40 -15.02
C ARG A 255 9.28 18.23 -14.46
N THR A 256 8.49 17.36 -15.09
CA THR A 256 7.24 16.84 -14.50
C THR A 256 7.50 15.62 -13.63
N ALA A 257 6.54 15.21 -12.78
CA ALA A 257 6.71 13.99 -12.01
C ALA A 257 6.85 12.74 -12.90
N LEU A 258 6.10 12.68 -14.01
CA LEU A 258 6.22 11.59 -15.00
C LEU A 258 7.62 11.49 -15.62
N GLU A 259 8.25 12.64 -15.95
CA GLU A 259 9.62 12.64 -16.48
C GLU A 259 10.63 12.17 -15.43
N VAL A 260 10.44 12.54 -14.17
CA VAL A 260 11.28 12.07 -13.05
C VAL A 260 11.19 10.56 -12.89
N TYR A 261 9.98 9.99 -12.86
CA TYR A 261 9.78 8.55 -12.75
C TYR A 261 10.37 7.80 -13.94
N PHE A 262 10.14 8.30 -15.16
CA PHE A 262 10.68 7.68 -16.37
C PHE A 262 12.20 7.72 -16.43
N ASP A 263 12.83 8.86 -16.10
CA ASP A 263 14.30 8.95 -16.09
C ASP A 263 14.92 8.01 -15.05
N TYR A 264 14.29 7.85 -13.88
CA TYR A 264 14.70 6.91 -12.84
C TYR A 264 14.63 5.46 -13.34
N MET A 265 13.48 5.04 -13.87
CA MET A 265 13.27 3.70 -14.43
C MET A 265 14.25 3.41 -15.59
N ARG A 266 14.48 4.39 -16.48
CA ARG A 266 15.45 4.26 -17.56
C ARG A 266 16.88 4.13 -17.04
N SER A 267 17.26 4.92 -16.02
CA SER A 267 18.56 4.82 -15.36
C SER A 267 18.77 3.42 -14.79
N PHE A 268 17.77 2.90 -14.07
CA PHE A 268 17.79 1.54 -13.54
C PHE A 268 17.98 0.49 -14.64
N ARG A 269 17.16 0.56 -15.71
CA ARG A 269 17.24 -0.36 -16.86
C ARG A 269 18.64 -0.40 -17.45
N VAL A 270 19.27 0.75 -17.65
CA VAL A 270 20.61 0.86 -18.27
C VAL A 270 21.70 0.37 -17.32
N GLU A 271 21.69 0.84 -16.08
CA GLU A 271 22.76 0.54 -15.11
C GLU A 271 22.76 -0.92 -14.63
N CYS A 272 21.60 -1.57 -14.70
CA CYS A 272 21.39 -2.96 -14.27
C CYS A 272 21.14 -3.92 -15.45
N ASP A 273 21.43 -3.52 -16.70
CA ASP A 273 21.15 -4.31 -17.92
C ASP A 273 21.65 -5.75 -17.84
N GLU A 274 22.83 -5.98 -17.23
CA GLU A 274 23.39 -7.33 -17.05
C GLU A 274 22.41 -8.28 -16.34
N PHE A 275 21.68 -7.80 -15.33
CA PHE A 275 20.76 -8.64 -14.54
C PHE A 275 19.43 -8.91 -15.27
N PHE A 276 19.05 -8.07 -16.22
CA PHE A 276 17.92 -8.32 -17.12
C PHE A 276 18.31 -9.37 -18.18
N GLN A 277 19.49 -9.23 -18.78
CA GLN A 277 20.00 -10.18 -19.79
C GLN A 277 20.21 -11.58 -19.20
N ASP A 278 20.73 -11.65 -17.97
CA ASP A 278 20.90 -12.91 -17.23
C ASP A 278 19.55 -13.49 -16.75
N GLY A 279 18.44 -12.75 -16.88
CA GLY A 279 17.12 -13.13 -16.40
C GLY A 279 17.02 -13.25 -14.88
N VAL A 280 17.90 -12.57 -14.14
CA VAL A 280 17.90 -12.53 -12.66
C VAL A 280 16.69 -11.73 -12.18
N ILE A 281 16.47 -10.56 -12.78
CA ILE A 281 15.28 -9.73 -12.53
C ILE A 281 14.10 -10.39 -13.22
N SER A 282 13.14 -10.89 -12.45
CA SER A 282 11.94 -11.57 -12.95
C SER A 282 10.73 -10.63 -13.09
N GLU A 283 10.71 -9.54 -12.32
CA GLU A 283 9.59 -8.58 -12.29
C GLU A 283 10.03 -7.23 -11.75
N ILE A 284 9.42 -6.16 -12.28
CA ILE A 284 9.52 -4.80 -11.75
C ILE A 284 8.17 -4.38 -11.19
N GLU A 285 8.07 -4.18 -9.88
CA GLU A 285 6.91 -3.52 -9.28
C GLU A 285 7.08 -2.01 -9.36
N VAL A 286 6.09 -1.31 -9.90
CA VAL A 286 6.14 0.15 -10.07
C VAL A 286 5.36 0.80 -8.94
N GLY A 287 6.04 1.60 -8.10
CA GLY A 287 5.39 2.36 -7.05
C GLY A 287 4.49 3.46 -7.62
N LEU A 288 3.22 3.51 -7.19
CA LEU A 288 2.21 4.43 -7.74
C LEU A 288 1.63 5.42 -6.72
N GLY A 289 2.19 5.45 -5.52
CA GLY A 289 1.69 6.28 -4.43
C GLY A 289 2.31 5.94 -3.07
N PRO A 290 1.64 6.25 -1.96
CA PRO A 290 2.11 5.94 -0.60
C PRO A 290 2.27 4.43 -0.43
N CYS A 291 3.31 3.99 0.30
CA CYS A 291 3.75 2.58 0.36
C CYS A 291 4.00 1.90 -1.00
N GLY A 292 4.14 2.66 -2.09
CA GLY A 292 4.21 2.12 -3.45
C GLY A 292 2.86 1.70 -4.03
N GLU A 293 1.77 1.85 -3.26
CA GLU A 293 0.43 1.39 -3.63
C GLU A 293 -0.30 2.44 -4.48
N LEU A 294 -1.10 1.97 -5.44
CA LEU A 294 -1.99 2.84 -6.22
C LEU A 294 -3.20 3.26 -5.37
N ARG A 295 -3.02 4.27 -4.53
CA ARG A 295 -4.07 4.88 -3.69
C ARG A 295 -3.72 6.29 -3.27
N TYR A 296 -4.69 6.99 -2.69
CA TYR A 296 -4.43 8.20 -1.92
C TYR A 296 -3.93 7.88 -0.51
N PRO A 297 -3.16 8.79 0.13
CA PRO A 297 -2.75 8.63 1.52
C PRO A 297 -3.87 9.02 2.51
N SER A 298 -4.99 8.29 2.48
CA SER A 298 -6.22 8.66 3.20
C SER A 298 -6.25 8.24 4.68
N TYR A 299 -5.34 7.39 5.13
CA TYR A 299 -5.22 6.89 6.50
C TYR A 299 -3.82 7.10 7.14
N PRO A 300 -3.23 8.30 7.08
CA PRO A 300 -1.89 8.53 7.60
C PRO A 300 -1.90 8.57 9.13
N ALA A 301 -1.25 7.61 9.79
CA ALA A 301 -1.10 7.58 11.24
C ALA A 301 -0.47 8.88 11.78
N LYS A 302 0.47 9.47 11.03
CA LYS A 302 1.10 10.77 11.36
C LYS A 302 0.15 11.97 11.44
N HIS A 303 -1.04 11.88 10.84
CA HIS A 303 -2.07 12.93 10.97
C HIS A 303 -3.22 12.52 11.92
N GLY A 304 -3.00 11.50 12.76
CA GLY A 304 -3.94 11.09 13.80
C GLY A 304 -5.00 10.10 13.33
N TRP A 305 -4.86 9.50 12.14
CA TRP A 305 -5.71 8.37 11.77
C TRP A 305 -5.43 7.17 12.68
N THR A 306 -6.50 6.49 13.09
CA THR A 306 -6.44 5.24 13.85
C THR A 306 -7.47 4.27 13.26
N TYR A 307 -7.10 3.01 13.14
CA TYR A 307 -8.04 1.96 12.71
C TYR A 307 -9.25 1.89 13.67
N PRO A 308 -10.49 1.75 13.19
CA PRO A 308 -10.90 1.62 11.78
C PRO A 308 -11.43 2.95 11.18
N GLY A 309 -10.86 4.12 11.41
CA GLY A 309 -11.40 5.40 10.89
C GLY A 309 -11.61 5.44 9.37
N ILE A 310 -12.64 6.18 8.90
CA ILE A 310 -12.97 6.29 7.46
C ILE A 310 -11.89 6.95 6.59
N GLY A 311 -10.93 7.65 7.20
CA GLY A 311 -9.92 8.40 6.47
C GLY A 311 -10.42 9.75 5.94
N GLU A 312 -9.61 10.45 5.15
CA GLU A 312 -10.01 11.72 4.51
C GLU A 312 -9.59 11.78 3.04
N PHE A 313 -10.38 12.49 2.21
CA PHE A 313 -10.00 12.81 0.83
C PHE A 313 -8.73 13.67 0.79
N GLN A 314 -7.79 13.33 -0.09
CA GLN A 314 -6.45 13.92 -0.15
C GLN A 314 -6.24 14.84 -1.37
N CYS A 315 -7.28 15.58 -1.78
CA CYS A 315 -7.30 16.33 -3.04
C CYS A 315 -7.16 17.85 -2.92
N TYR A 316 -6.82 18.37 -1.74
CA TYR A 316 -6.88 19.81 -1.45
C TYR A 316 -5.61 20.58 -1.86
N ASP A 317 -4.66 19.94 -2.56
CA ASP A 317 -3.55 20.68 -3.17
C ASP A 317 -4.06 21.53 -4.35
N LYS A 318 -3.32 22.59 -4.69
CA LYS A 318 -3.79 23.56 -5.69
C LYS A 318 -3.95 22.95 -7.09
N TYR A 319 -3.20 21.89 -7.42
CA TYR A 319 -3.22 21.29 -8.74
C TYR A 319 -4.43 20.37 -8.89
N LEU A 320 -4.71 19.54 -7.88
CA LEU A 320 -5.91 18.72 -7.84
C LEU A 320 -7.18 19.57 -7.74
N MET A 321 -7.21 20.61 -6.91
CA MET A 321 -8.36 21.53 -6.86
C MET A 321 -8.61 22.24 -8.20
N LYS A 322 -7.54 22.60 -8.94
CA LYS A 322 -7.67 23.14 -10.31
C LYS A 322 -8.23 22.09 -11.28
N SER A 323 -7.81 20.82 -11.16
CA SER A 323 -8.35 19.71 -11.94
C SER A 323 -9.85 19.51 -11.67
N LEU A 324 -10.26 19.53 -10.40
CA LEU A 324 -11.66 19.41 -9.99
C LEU A 324 -12.51 20.55 -10.56
N ALA A 325 -12.03 21.79 -10.45
CA ALA A 325 -12.72 22.95 -11.00
C ALA A 325 -12.96 22.83 -12.51
N LYS A 326 -11.94 22.38 -13.25
CA LYS A 326 -12.05 22.13 -14.69
C LYS A 326 -13.07 21.01 -15.00
N ALA A 327 -13.07 19.92 -14.23
CA ALA A 327 -14.03 18.83 -14.40
C ALA A 327 -15.47 19.29 -14.15
N ALA A 328 -15.69 20.14 -13.14
CA ALA A 328 -16.99 20.71 -12.81
C ALA A 328 -17.49 21.68 -13.91
N GLU A 329 -16.60 22.50 -14.46
CA GLU A 329 -16.89 23.38 -15.59
C GLU A 329 -17.29 22.59 -16.85
N ILE A 330 -16.52 21.56 -17.22
CA ILE A 330 -16.84 20.68 -18.37
C ILE A 330 -18.21 20.01 -18.20
N ARG A 331 -18.58 19.64 -16.97
CA ARG A 331 -19.88 19.05 -16.68
C ARG A 331 -21.04 20.04 -16.77
N GLY A 332 -20.77 21.35 -16.77
CA GLY A 332 -21.77 22.41 -16.73
C GLY A 332 -22.26 22.77 -15.32
N HIS A 333 -21.53 22.35 -14.28
CA HIS A 333 -21.91 22.53 -12.88
C HIS A 333 -20.75 23.11 -12.07
N SER A 334 -20.30 24.33 -12.39
CA SER A 334 -19.14 24.95 -11.72
C SER A 334 -19.26 25.08 -10.20
N PHE A 335 -20.48 25.06 -9.64
CA PHE A 335 -20.70 25.04 -8.19
C PHE A 335 -20.32 23.68 -7.53
N TRP A 336 -20.05 22.64 -8.32
CA TRP A 336 -19.46 21.38 -7.88
C TRP A 336 -17.93 21.40 -7.82
N ALA A 337 -17.27 22.53 -8.12
CA ALA A 337 -15.82 22.71 -8.05
C ALA A 337 -15.27 22.77 -6.61
N ARG A 338 -15.68 21.82 -5.76
CA ARG A 338 -15.32 21.73 -4.35
C ARG A 338 -15.26 20.27 -3.93
N ALA A 339 -14.43 19.97 -2.93
CA ALA A 339 -14.47 18.69 -2.25
C ALA A 339 -15.64 18.66 -1.23
N PRO A 340 -16.14 17.48 -0.84
CA PRO A 340 -17.21 17.35 0.16
C PRO A 340 -16.85 18.05 1.48
N ASP A 341 -17.80 18.81 2.03
CA ASP A 341 -17.63 19.57 3.29
C ASP A 341 -18.21 18.84 4.51
N ASN A 342 -18.89 17.71 4.29
CA ASN A 342 -19.55 16.87 5.28
C ASN A 342 -19.00 15.43 5.33
N ALA A 343 -17.75 15.23 4.90
CA ALA A 343 -17.08 13.93 4.85
C ALA A 343 -16.48 13.44 6.19
N GLY A 344 -16.75 14.12 7.31
CA GLY A 344 -16.15 13.78 8.61
C GLY A 344 -14.66 14.12 8.68
N SER A 345 -13.94 13.38 9.54
CA SER A 345 -12.48 13.44 9.71
C SER A 345 -11.87 12.04 9.68
N TYR A 346 -10.53 11.96 9.75
CA TYR A 346 -9.78 10.70 9.68
C TYR A 346 -10.34 9.55 10.55
N THR A 347 -10.77 9.84 11.77
CA THR A 347 -11.22 8.84 12.76
C THR A 347 -12.74 8.69 12.86
N SER A 348 -13.51 9.40 12.04
CA SER A 348 -14.98 9.27 12.05
C SER A 348 -15.42 7.87 11.63
N GLY A 349 -16.60 7.46 12.09
CA GLY A 349 -17.36 6.35 11.50
C GLY A 349 -18.21 6.82 10.31
N PRO A 350 -18.59 5.94 9.37
CA PRO A 350 -19.39 6.32 8.20
C PRO A 350 -20.73 6.97 8.56
N HIS A 351 -21.37 6.51 9.63
CA HIS A 351 -22.67 7.00 10.10
C HIS A 351 -22.62 8.42 10.69
N GLU A 352 -21.44 8.87 11.14
CA GLU A 352 -21.20 10.20 11.70
C GLU A 352 -20.97 11.25 10.60
N ALA A 353 -20.48 10.81 9.44
CA ALA A 353 -20.19 11.67 8.30
C ALA A 353 -21.40 11.80 7.38
N GLY A 354 -21.89 13.03 7.20
CA GLY A 354 -23.04 13.32 6.36
C GLY A 354 -22.91 12.82 4.92
N PHE A 355 -21.68 12.77 4.40
CA PHE A 355 -21.37 12.24 3.08
C PHE A 355 -21.51 10.72 2.99
N PHE A 356 -21.10 9.97 4.01
CA PHE A 356 -20.91 8.51 3.94
C PHE A 356 -22.00 7.68 4.63
N ARG A 357 -22.86 8.29 5.45
CA ARG A 357 -23.99 7.59 6.09
C ARG A 357 -24.95 7.02 5.06
N ASP A 358 -25.78 6.06 5.47
CA ASP A 358 -26.82 5.51 4.61
C ASP A 358 -27.77 6.62 4.11
N GLY A 359 -28.01 6.65 2.80
CA GLY A 359 -28.74 7.75 2.14
C GLY A 359 -27.99 9.09 2.08
N GLY A 360 -26.69 9.10 2.39
CA GLY A 360 -25.82 10.28 2.37
C GLY A 360 -25.40 10.73 0.97
N ASP A 361 -24.59 11.79 0.93
CA ASP A 361 -24.27 12.48 -0.33
C ASP A 361 -23.41 11.67 -1.30
N PHE A 362 -22.74 10.59 -0.85
CA PHE A 362 -21.91 9.74 -1.72
C PHE A 362 -22.67 9.21 -2.94
N ASP A 363 -23.98 8.95 -2.79
CA ASP A 363 -24.85 8.44 -3.87
C ASP A 363 -25.64 9.54 -4.58
N SER A 364 -25.50 10.80 -4.16
CA SER A 364 -26.12 11.97 -4.81
C SER A 364 -25.48 12.26 -6.18
N HIS A 365 -26.13 13.12 -6.99
CA HIS A 365 -25.55 13.58 -8.25
C HIS A 365 -24.16 14.23 -8.08
N TYR A 366 -23.98 15.00 -7.01
CA TYR A 366 -22.69 15.62 -6.68
C TYR A 366 -21.67 14.58 -6.20
N GLY A 367 -22.05 13.68 -5.29
CA GLY A 367 -21.17 12.63 -4.78
C GLY A 367 -20.67 11.71 -5.89
N ARG A 368 -21.58 11.26 -6.77
CA ARG A 368 -21.23 10.46 -7.96
C ARG A 368 -20.27 11.20 -8.90
N PHE A 369 -20.45 12.50 -9.10
CA PHE A 369 -19.51 13.33 -9.86
C PHE A 369 -18.13 13.40 -9.19
N PHE A 370 -18.09 13.74 -7.91
CA PHE A 370 -16.84 13.92 -7.17
C PHE A 370 -16.05 12.61 -7.06
N LEU A 371 -16.71 11.51 -6.66
CA LEU A 371 -16.09 10.20 -6.52
C LEU A 371 -15.63 9.63 -7.88
N ASN A 372 -16.37 9.89 -8.96
CA ASN A 372 -15.92 9.53 -10.30
C ASN A 372 -14.65 10.31 -10.68
N TRP A 373 -14.61 11.62 -10.46
CA TRP A 373 -13.41 12.43 -10.72
C TRP A 373 -12.21 11.97 -9.89
N TYR A 374 -12.41 11.74 -8.59
CA TYR A 374 -11.34 11.37 -7.65
C TYR A 374 -10.75 9.99 -7.99
N SER A 375 -11.60 8.97 -8.19
CA SER A 375 -11.14 7.64 -8.62
C SER A 375 -10.58 7.63 -10.05
N ARG A 376 -11.08 8.48 -10.95
CA ARG A 376 -10.53 8.57 -12.31
C ARG A 376 -9.12 9.13 -12.33
N LEU A 377 -8.79 10.07 -11.45
CA LEU A 377 -7.43 10.58 -11.32
C LEU A 377 -6.43 9.50 -10.91
N LEU A 378 -6.83 8.60 -9.99
CA LEU A 378 -6.06 7.41 -9.60
C LEU A 378 -5.79 6.52 -10.82
N ILE A 379 -6.84 6.15 -11.55
CA ILE A 379 -6.72 5.27 -12.73
C ILE A 379 -5.86 5.94 -13.81
N ASP A 380 -6.08 7.22 -14.10
CA ASP A 380 -5.33 7.94 -15.12
C ASP A 380 -3.86 8.15 -14.72
N HIS A 381 -3.53 8.25 -13.42
CA HIS A 381 -2.16 8.26 -12.92
C HIS A 381 -1.46 6.93 -13.19
N GLY A 382 -2.08 5.82 -12.75
CA GLY A 382 -1.58 4.48 -13.02
C GLY A 382 -1.36 4.24 -14.52
N ASP A 383 -2.33 4.63 -15.36
CA ASP A 383 -2.24 4.50 -16.82
C ASP A 383 -1.01 5.19 -17.42
N ARG A 384 -0.69 6.40 -16.95
CA ARG A 384 0.45 7.18 -17.45
C ARG A 384 1.78 6.61 -16.98
N VAL A 385 1.90 6.29 -15.70
CA VAL A 385 3.16 5.79 -15.14
C VAL A 385 3.47 4.40 -15.70
N LEU A 386 2.48 3.50 -15.79
CA LEU A 386 2.67 2.16 -16.33
C LEU A 386 2.97 2.18 -17.84
N SER A 387 2.40 3.13 -18.58
CA SER A 387 2.81 3.34 -19.98
C SER A 387 4.30 3.69 -20.11
N LEU A 388 4.83 4.51 -19.20
CA LEU A 388 6.25 4.88 -19.17
C LEU A 388 7.13 3.74 -18.67
N ALA A 389 6.64 2.95 -17.71
CA ALA A 389 7.33 1.76 -17.23
C ALA A 389 7.47 0.70 -18.34
N ASN A 390 6.41 0.46 -19.11
CA ASN A 390 6.46 -0.44 -20.29
C ASN A 390 7.48 0.01 -21.34
N LEU A 391 7.64 1.33 -21.53
CA LEU A 391 8.68 1.88 -22.40
C LEU A 391 10.10 1.68 -21.83
N ALA A 392 10.27 1.77 -20.51
CA ALA A 392 11.57 1.62 -19.86
C ALA A 392 12.00 0.14 -19.72
N PHE A 393 11.05 -0.77 -19.55
CA PHE A 393 11.29 -2.18 -19.22
C PHE A 393 10.73 -3.15 -20.26
N GLU A 394 10.79 -2.77 -21.54
CA GLU A 394 10.29 -3.60 -22.64
C GLU A 394 10.78 -5.06 -22.50
N GLY A 395 9.83 -6.01 -22.52
CA GLY A 395 10.08 -7.45 -22.39
C GLY A 395 10.25 -7.95 -20.94
N THR A 396 10.13 -7.10 -19.93
CA THR A 396 10.15 -7.49 -18.51
C THR A 396 8.74 -7.46 -17.93
N ASN A 397 8.41 -8.40 -17.03
CA ASN A 397 7.13 -8.35 -16.32
C ASN A 397 7.07 -7.12 -15.42
N ILE A 398 5.92 -6.45 -15.41
CA ILE A 398 5.67 -5.29 -14.55
C ILE A 398 4.52 -5.65 -13.62
N ALA A 399 4.63 -5.25 -12.35
CA ALA A 399 3.56 -5.35 -11.36
C ALA A 399 3.14 -3.96 -10.85
N ALA A 400 1.91 -3.88 -10.39
CA ALA A 400 1.38 -2.71 -9.68
C ALA A 400 0.65 -3.16 -8.42
N LYS A 401 0.95 -2.49 -7.31
CA LYS A 401 0.41 -2.84 -6.00
C LYS A 401 -0.88 -2.09 -5.69
N LEU A 402 -1.85 -2.80 -5.14
CA LEU A 402 -3.12 -2.26 -4.68
C LEU A 402 -3.36 -2.64 -3.21
N SER A 403 -3.76 -1.66 -2.39
CA SER A 403 -3.99 -1.86 -0.96
C SER A 403 -5.33 -2.55 -0.69
N GLY A 404 -5.36 -3.51 0.24
CA GLY A 404 -6.59 -4.10 0.76
C GLY A 404 -7.27 -3.24 1.83
N ILE A 405 -8.20 -2.38 1.44
CA ILE A 405 -8.97 -1.53 2.36
C ILE A 405 -10.24 -2.27 2.81
N HIS A 406 -10.08 -3.13 3.81
CA HIS A 406 -11.13 -4.08 4.21
C HIS A 406 -12.13 -3.54 5.24
N TRP A 407 -11.81 -2.45 5.95
CA TRP A 407 -12.71 -1.86 6.95
C TRP A 407 -13.79 -1.00 6.29
N TRP A 408 -14.98 -0.98 6.90
CA TRP A 408 -16.22 -0.44 6.36
C TRP A 408 -16.75 -1.08 5.07
N TYR A 409 -16.15 -2.18 4.60
CA TYR A 409 -16.59 -2.89 3.40
C TYR A 409 -18.04 -3.40 3.51
N LYS A 410 -18.56 -3.65 4.72
CA LYS A 410 -19.96 -4.06 4.91
C LYS A 410 -20.96 -2.90 5.05
N THR A 411 -20.53 -1.66 4.81
CA THR A 411 -21.43 -0.48 4.78
C THR A 411 -21.87 -0.17 3.36
N ALA A 412 -22.96 0.57 3.14
CA ALA A 412 -23.37 0.91 1.78
C ALA A 412 -22.37 1.82 1.05
N SER A 413 -21.69 2.70 1.79
CA SER A 413 -20.75 3.67 1.21
C SER A 413 -19.35 3.15 1.00
N HIS A 414 -18.90 2.12 1.73
CA HIS A 414 -17.52 1.65 1.68
C HIS A 414 -16.53 2.82 1.94
N ALA A 415 -16.80 3.61 2.98
CA ALA A 415 -16.20 4.95 3.15
C ALA A 415 -14.66 4.98 3.06
N ALA A 416 -13.96 4.00 3.63
CA ALA A 416 -12.50 3.96 3.56
C ALA A 416 -11.96 3.66 2.16
N GLU A 417 -12.63 2.79 1.39
CA GLU A 417 -12.31 2.57 -0.02
C GLU A 417 -12.50 3.87 -0.81
N LEU A 418 -13.60 4.59 -0.58
CA LEU A 418 -13.88 5.86 -1.24
C LEU A 418 -12.80 6.92 -0.97
N THR A 419 -12.38 7.09 0.29
CA THR A 419 -11.33 8.07 0.63
C THR A 419 -9.95 7.67 0.08
N ALA A 420 -9.66 6.36 0.01
CA ALA A 420 -8.47 5.81 -0.61
C ALA A 420 -8.45 5.94 -2.15
N GLY A 421 -9.59 6.23 -2.77
CA GLY A 421 -9.74 6.45 -4.22
C GLY A 421 -10.40 5.30 -4.97
N PHE A 422 -10.77 4.22 -4.28
CA PHE A 422 -11.50 3.09 -4.85
C PHE A 422 -13.00 3.41 -4.79
N TYR A 423 -13.59 3.77 -5.94
CA TYR A 423 -15.00 4.11 -6.01
C TYR A 423 -15.87 2.83 -6.00
N ASN A 424 -15.88 2.12 -4.88
CA ASN A 424 -16.47 0.80 -4.69
C ASN A 424 -17.65 0.78 -3.70
N PRO A 425 -18.68 1.64 -3.80
CA PRO A 425 -19.86 1.49 -2.96
C PRO A 425 -20.57 0.17 -3.28
N SER A 426 -21.47 -0.28 -2.42
CA SER A 426 -22.10 -1.62 -2.52
C SER A 426 -22.89 -1.88 -3.82
N ASN A 427 -23.18 -0.83 -4.60
CA ASN A 427 -23.90 -0.89 -5.88
C ASN A 427 -22.99 -0.72 -7.11
N ARG A 428 -21.66 -0.69 -6.96
CA ARG A 428 -20.70 -0.46 -8.06
C ARG A 428 -19.37 -1.16 -7.79
N ASP A 429 -18.88 -1.90 -8.79
CA ASP A 429 -17.52 -2.41 -8.77
C ASP A 429 -16.47 -1.30 -9.03
N GLY A 430 -15.70 -0.98 -7.99
CA GLY A 430 -14.60 -0.01 -8.04
C GLY A 430 -13.29 -0.56 -8.60
N TYR A 431 -13.11 -1.87 -8.60
CA TYR A 431 -11.87 -2.56 -8.95
C TYR A 431 -11.81 -2.95 -10.43
N ALA A 432 -12.95 -3.28 -11.05
CA ALA A 432 -13.01 -3.63 -12.47
C ALA A 432 -12.38 -2.57 -13.42
N PRO A 433 -12.59 -1.25 -13.23
CA PRO A 433 -11.88 -0.23 -14.03
C PRO A 433 -10.36 -0.20 -13.81
N ILE A 434 -9.89 -0.54 -12.61
CA ILE A 434 -8.45 -0.63 -12.29
C ILE A 434 -7.88 -1.86 -12.99
N ALA A 435 -8.53 -3.02 -12.86
CA ALA A 435 -8.14 -4.25 -13.53
C ALA A 435 -8.07 -4.08 -15.05
N ALA A 436 -9.04 -3.39 -15.67
CA ALA A 436 -9.01 -3.07 -17.09
C ALA A 436 -7.82 -2.17 -17.48
N MET A 437 -7.46 -1.19 -16.64
CA MET A 437 -6.29 -0.34 -16.85
C MET A 437 -4.98 -1.16 -16.73
N LEU A 438 -4.85 -2.03 -15.73
CA LEU A 438 -3.69 -2.90 -15.59
C LEU A 438 -3.58 -3.88 -16.78
N LYS A 439 -4.71 -4.45 -17.22
CA LYS A 439 -4.78 -5.34 -18.38
C LYS A 439 -4.32 -4.66 -19.67
N LYS A 440 -4.70 -3.40 -19.88
CA LYS A 440 -4.25 -2.58 -21.03
C LYS A 440 -2.72 -2.53 -21.12
N HIS A 441 -2.02 -2.54 -19.98
CA HIS A 441 -0.56 -2.48 -19.90
C HIS A 441 0.11 -3.84 -19.75
N GLY A 442 -0.64 -4.94 -19.67
CA GLY A 442 -0.07 -6.27 -19.44
C GLY A 442 0.59 -6.44 -18.07
N VAL A 443 0.13 -5.68 -17.07
CA VAL A 443 0.74 -5.60 -15.73
C VAL A 443 0.12 -6.63 -14.79
N THR A 444 0.93 -7.28 -13.95
CA THR A 444 0.46 -8.13 -12.84
C THR A 444 -0.14 -7.26 -11.73
N LEU A 445 -1.32 -7.62 -11.22
CA LEU A 445 -1.85 -7.01 -10.00
C LEU A 445 -1.19 -7.66 -8.79
N ASN A 446 -0.52 -6.89 -7.93
CA ASN A 446 -0.10 -7.36 -6.62
C ASN A 446 -1.09 -6.86 -5.56
N PHE A 447 -1.73 -7.78 -4.82
CA PHE A 447 -2.77 -7.46 -3.84
C PHE A 447 -2.46 -8.03 -2.45
N THR A 448 -2.77 -7.24 -1.42
CA THR A 448 -2.51 -7.60 -0.01
C THR A 448 -3.73 -8.25 0.67
N CYS A 449 -3.62 -8.57 1.97
CA CYS A 449 -4.67 -9.12 2.85
C CYS A 449 -5.04 -10.60 2.65
N PHE A 450 -4.20 -11.40 2.00
CA PHE A 450 -4.49 -12.83 1.74
C PHE A 450 -4.43 -13.71 2.99
N GLU A 451 -3.83 -13.25 4.07
CA GLU A 451 -3.73 -13.96 5.35
C GLU A 451 -4.91 -13.66 6.30
N MET A 452 -5.66 -12.58 6.05
CA MET A 452 -6.67 -12.06 6.98
C MET A 452 -7.97 -12.89 6.93
N ARG A 453 -8.57 -13.08 8.10
CA ARG A 453 -9.88 -13.73 8.27
C ARG A 453 -10.90 -12.71 8.74
N THR A 454 -12.11 -12.79 8.20
CA THR A 454 -13.20 -11.89 8.60
C THR A 454 -13.60 -12.12 10.05
N LEU A 455 -13.58 -13.38 10.50
CA LEU A 455 -13.88 -13.75 11.89
C LEU A 455 -12.94 -13.07 12.89
N ASP A 456 -11.64 -13.02 12.61
CA ASP A 456 -10.65 -12.39 13.50
C ASP A 456 -10.93 -10.88 13.64
N GLN A 457 -11.39 -10.24 12.55
CA GLN A 457 -11.80 -8.84 12.58
C GLN A 457 -13.09 -8.63 13.38
N TYR A 458 -14.04 -9.57 13.33
CA TYR A 458 -15.24 -9.50 14.17
C TYR A 458 -14.96 -9.68 15.66
N GLU A 459 -14.01 -10.53 16.01
CA GLU A 459 -13.63 -10.75 17.39
C GLU A 459 -12.79 -9.58 17.94
N GLY A 460 -11.92 -8.99 17.12
CA GLY A 460 -11.04 -7.89 17.51
C GLY A 460 -11.66 -6.49 17.43
N PHE A 461 -12.36 -6.19 16.34
CA PHE A 461 -12.89 -4.86 15.98
C PHE A 461 -14.28 -4.95 15.30
N PRO A 462 -15.32 -5.44 16.00
CA PRO A 462 -16.65 -5.61 15.40
C PRO A 462 -17.22 -4.32 14.80
N GLU A 463 -16.88 -3.17 15.37
CA GLU A 463 -17.27 -1.85 14.90
C GLU A 463 -16.68 -1.49 13.54
N ALA A 464 -15.58 -2.13 13.11
CA ALA A 464 -14.94 -1.85 11.83
C ALA A 464 -15.78 -2.28 10.63
N LEU A 465 -16.78 -3.15 10.82
CA LEU A 465 -17.61 -3.72 9.75
C LEU A 465 -16.76 -4.24 8.58
N ALA A 466 -15.63 -4.87 8.93
CA ALA A 466 -14.63 -5.29 7.97
C ALA A 466 -15.03 -6.58 7.25
N ASP A 467 -14.56 -6.74 6.01
CA ASP A 467 -14.70 -7.97 5.22
C ASP A 467 -13.49 -8.23 4.31
N PRO A 468 -12.32 -8.59 4.87
CA PRO A 468 -11.13 -8.87 4.07
C PRO A 468 -11.35 -10.03 3.09
N GLU A 469 -12.14 -11.05 3.45
CA GLU A 469 -12.40 -12.19 2.56
C GLU A 469 -13.31 -11.80 1.39
N GLY A 470 -14.38 -11.04 1.65
CA GLY A 470 -15.24 -10.48 0.60
C GLY A 470 -14.47 -9.57 -0.35
N LEU A 471 -13.57 -8.74 0.19
CA LEU A 471 -12.71 -7.86 -0.59
C LEU A 471 -11.74 -8.64 -1.48
N VAL A 472 -10.98 -9.60 -0.91
CA VAL A 472 -10.06 -10.45 -1.68
C VAL A 472 -10.81 -11.18 -2.79
N TRP A 473 -11.99 -11.72 -2.50
CA TRP A 473 -12.82 -12.36 -3.51
C TRP A 473 -13.22 -11.40 -4.63
N GLN A 474 -13.67 -10.18 -4.32
CA GLN A 474 -14.06 -9.20 -5.34
C GLN A 474 -12.88 -8.82 -6.24
N VAL A 475 -11.73 -8.48 -5.65
CA VAL A 475 -10.54 -8.02 -6.40
C VAL A 475 -9.99 -9.13 -7.29
N LEU A 476 -9.92 -10.37 -6.78
CA LEU A 476 -9.47 -11.52 -7.55
C LEU A 476 -10.37 -11.77 -8.78
N ASN A 477 -11.68 -11.76 -8.60
CA ASN A 477 -12.60 -11.97 -9.73
C ASN A 477 -12.53 -10.82 -10.74
N ALA A 478 -12.47 -9.56 -10.28
CA ALA A 478 -12.32 -8.41 -11.18
C ALA A 478 -11.04 -8.48 -12.03
N ALA A 479 -9.93 -8.94 -11.45
CA ALA A 479 -8.66 -9.13 -12.16
C ALA A 479 -8.71 -10.33 -13.13
N TRP A 480 -9.19 -11.47 -12.65
CA TRP A 480 -9.19 -12.69 -13.44
C TRP A 480 -10.22 -12.70 -14.58
N ASP A 481 -11.35 -12.00 -14.45
CA ASP A 481 -12.36 -11.89 -15.50
C ASP A 481 -11.84 -11.12 -16.73
N VAL A 482 -10.80 -10.29 -16.55
CA VAL A 482 -10.04 -9.66 -17.64
C VAL A 482 -8.72 -10.38 -17.96
N SER A 483 -8.52 -11.58 -17.42
CA SER A 483 -7.33 -12.41 -17.56
C SER A 483 -6.04 -11.67 -17.16
N LEU A 484 -6.09 -10.98 -16.02
CA LEU A 484 -4.92 -10.34 -15.40
C LEU A 484 -4.22 -11.34 -14.47
N PRO A 485 -2.89 -11.50 -14.55
CA PRO A 485 -2.14 -12.21 -13.53
C PRO A 485 -2.28 -11.49 -12.18
N VAL A 486 -2.43 -12.27 -11.11
CA VAL A 486 -2.47 -11.73 -9.75
C VAL A 486 -1.32 -12.32 -8.95
N ALA A 487 -0.55 -11.48 -8.30
CA ALA A 487 0.42 -11.82 -7.27
C ALA A 487 -0.09 -11.31 -5.91
N SER A 488 0.54 -11.73 -4.82
CA SER A 488 0.11 -11.29 -3.50
C SER A 488 1.23 -11.26 -2.48
N GLU A 489 1.00 -10.47 -1.43
CA GLU A 489 1.77 -10.40 -0.20
C GLU A 489 0.86 -10.58 1.02
N ASN A 490 1.41 -11.08 2.13
CA ASN A 490 0.75 -10.96 3.42
C ASN A 490 0.84 -9.52 3.93
N ALA A 491 -0.28 -8.96 4.43
CA ALA A 491 -0.30 -7.60 4.95
C ALA A 491 0.34 -7.50 6.35
N LEU A 492 0.20 -8.54 7.17
CA LEU A 492 0.80 -8.64 8.51
C LEU A 492 1.75 -9.82 8.63
N PRO A 493 2.80 -9.75 9.48
CA PRO A 493 3.71 -10.88 9.70
C PRO A 493 2.96 -12.13 10.18
N CYS A 494 3.18 -13.25 9.48
CA CYS A 494 2.54 -14.53 9.79
C CYS A 494 3.60 -15.63 9.90
N TYR A 495 3.62 -16.35 11.03
CA TYR A 495 4.63 -17.40 11.30
C TYR A 495 4.01 -18.76 11.60
N ASP A 496 2.68 -18.80 11.75
CA ASP A 496 1.93 -19.97 12.17
C ASP A 496 1.26 -20.67 10.98
N ARG A 497 0.89 -21.92 11.21
CA ARG A 497 0.30 -22.76 10.18
C ARG A 497 -1.08 -22.30 9.72
N GLU A 498 -1.87 -21.68 10.61
CA GLU A 498 -3.24 -21.29 10.28
C GLU A 498 -3.26 -20.12 9.30
N GLY A 499 -2.35 -19.16 9.46
CA GLY A 499 -2.17 -18.08 8.51
C GLY A 499 -1.57 -18.56 7.17
N TYR A 500 -0.57 -19.44 7.18
CA TYR A 500 -0.06 -20.05 5.93
C TYR A 500 -1.13 -20.83 5.17
N ASN A 501 -1.98 -21.59 5.86
CA ASN A 501 -3.08 -22.30 5.21
C ASN A 501 -4.10 -21.34 4.60
N LYS A 502 -4.37 -20.20 5.25
CA LYS A 502 -5.27 -19.17 4.70
C LYS A 502 -4.71 -18.57 3.42
N ILE A 503 -3.42 -18.25 3.40
CA ILE A 503 -2.72 -17.79 2.20
C ILE A 503 -2.84 -18.84 1.09
N LEU A 504 -2.58 -20.13 1.38
CA LEU A 504 -2.67 -21.21 0.41
C LEU A 504 -4.08 -21.40 -0.19
N GLU A 505 -5.13 -21.27 0.63
CA GLU A 505 -6.52 -21.36 0.19
C GLU A 505 -6.86 -20.27 -0.82
N ASN A 506 -6.45 -19.03 -0.55
CA ASN A 506 -6.64 -17.90 -1.44
C ASN A 506 -5.70 -17.95 -2.66
N ALA A 507 -4.48 -18.48 -2.49
CA ALA A 507 -3.49 -18.60 -3.56
C ALA A 507 -3.87 -19.65 -4.61
N LYS A 508 -4.57 -20.71 -4.18
CA LYS A 508 -4.96 -21.85 -5.02
C LYS A 508 -6.42 -22.26 -4.71
N PRO A 509 -7.42 -21.46 -5.09
CA PRO A 509 -8.81 -21.77 -4.78
C PRO A 509 -9.21 -23.19 -5.25
N LEU A 510 -9.81 -23.98 -4.36
CA LEU A 510 -10.07 -25.41 -4.62
C LEU A 510 -11.11 -25.65 -5.73
N HIS A 511 -12.09 -24.76 -5.85
CA HIS A 511 -13.27 -24.93 -6.69
C HIS A 511 -13.37 -23.85 -7.77
N ASP A 512 -12.24 -23.23 -8.14
CA ASP A 512 -12.23 -22.33 -9.27
C ASP A 512 -12.40 -23.14 -10.58
N PRO A 513 -13.46 -22.90 -11.37
CA PRO A 513 -13.77 -23.71 -12.55
C PRO A 513 -12.74 -23.54 -13.67
N ASP A 514 -11.98 -22.45 -13.67
CA ASP A 514 -10.96 -22.15 -14.68
C ASP A 514 -9.55 -22.48 -14.17
N GLY A 515 -9.44 -23.06 -12.97
CA GLY A 515 -8.17 -23.44 -12.35
C GLY A 515 -7.28 -22.24 -12.01
N ARG A 516 -7.86 -21.06 -11.78
CA ARG A 516 -7.11 -19.83 -11.51
C ARG A 516 -6.34 -19.94 -10.20
N HIS A 517 -5.15 -19.36 -10.18
CA HIS A 517 -4.26 -19.33 -9.02
C HIS A 517 -3.36 -18.08 -9.10
N LEU A 518 -2.67 -17.78 -8.00
CA LEU A 518 -1.68 -16.70 -8.00
C LEU A 518 -0.52 -17.00 -8.96
N SER A 519 0.00 -15.96 -9.59
CA SER A 519 1.20 -16.01 -10.43
C SER A 519 2.50 -16.03 -9.62
N ALA A 520 2.49 -15.40 -8.44
CA ALA A 520 3.58 -15.40 -7.47
C ALA A 520 3.04 -15.02 -6.08
N PHE A 521 3.80 -15.35 -5.03
CA PHE A 521 3.55 -14.87 -3.68
C PHE A 521 4.84 -14.33 -3.06
N THR A 522 4.77 -13.19 -2.41
CA THR A 522 5.91 -12.56 -1.75
C THR A 522 5.67 -12.45 -0.25
N TYR A 523 6.52 -13.11 0.52
CA TYR A 523 6.42 -13.12 1.97
C TYR A 523 7.04 -11.85 2.59
N LEU A 524 6.24 -11.14 3.37
CA LEU A 524 6.63 -9.95 4.15
C LEU A 524 6.86 -10.37 5.61
N ARG A 525 8.09 -10.39 6.13
CA ARG A 525 9.39 -10.04 5.53
C ARG A 525 10.47 -10.95 6.11
N HIS A 526 11.62 -11.04 5.43
CA HIS A 526 12.84 -11.56 6.04
C HIS A 526 13.14 -10.86 7.37
N SER A 527 13.29 -11.65 8.44
CA SER A 527 13.58 -11.15 9.78
C SER A 527 14.24 -12.22 10.64
N ALA A 528 14.89 -11.82 11.72
CA ALA A 528 15.41 -12.76 12.71
C ALA A 528 14.31 -13.67 13.29
N VAL A 529 13.06 -13.20 13.34
CA VAL A 529 11.90 -13.97 13.83
C VAL A 529 11.52 -15.07 12.84
N LEU A 530 11.48 -14.78 11.53
CA LEU A 530 11.26 -15.80 10.50
C LEU A 530 12.34 -16.89 10.56
N MET A 531 13.59 -16.49 10.78
CA MET A 531 14.74 -17.40 10.81
C MET A 531 14.85 -18.26 12.09
N GLN A 532 13.94 -18.07 13.06
CA GLN A 532 13.85 -18.96 14.21
C GLN A 532 13.43 -20.37 13.77
N ARG A 533 14.05 -21.39 14.35
CA ARG A 533 13.91 -22.79 13.90
C ARG A 533 12.47 -23.23 13.66
N HIS A 534 11.57 -23.01 14.62
CA HIS A 534 10.18 -23.44 14.50
C HIS A 534 9.43 -22.71 13.37
N ASN A 535 9.59 -21.38 13.30
CA ASN A 535 8.94 -20.56 12.29
C ASN A 535 9.46 -20.90 10.89
N PHE A 536 10.77 -21.13 10.77
CA PHE A 536 11.40 -21.49 9.50
C PHE A 536 11.01 -22.89 9.02
N GLU A 537 10.83 -23.85 9.93
CA GLU A 537 10.31 -25.17 9.61
C GLU A 537 8.87 -25.09 9.05
N GLU A 538 7.98 -24.30 9.65
CA GLU A 538 6.62 -24.09 9.12
C GLU A 538 6.62 -23.28 7.81
N PHE A 539 7.51 -22.28 7.67
CA PHE A 539 7.70 -21.55 6.42
C PHE A 539 8.14 -22.47 5.27
N GLY A 540 9.10 -23.38 5.50
CA GLY A 540 9.52 -24.35 4.49
C GLY A 540 8.40 -25.29 4.05
N ARG A 541 7.48 -25.67 4.96
CA ARG A 541 6.28 -26.43 4.62
C ARG A 541 5.31 -25.63 3.77
N PHE A 542 5.13 -24.35 4.09
CA PHE A 542 4.34 -23.42 3.28
C PHE A 542 4.91 -23.32 1.86
N VAL A 543 6.22 -23.12 1.69
CA VAL A 543 6.89 -23.06 0.38
C VAL A 543 6.64 -24.34 -0.43
N LYS A 544 6.83 -25.52 0.17
CA LYS A 544 6.54 -26.79 -0.50
C LYS A 544 5.10 -26.90 -1.00
N ARG A 545 4.12 -26.45 -0.19
CA ARG A 545 2.70 -26.46 -0.58
C ARG A 545 2.40 -25.44 -1.68
N MET A 546 3.03 -24.27 -1.65
CA MET A 546 2.94 -23.29 -2.74
C MET A 546 3.48 -23.85 -4.06
N HIS A 547 4.49 -24.72 -3.99
CA HIS A 547 5.05 -25.43 -5.14
C HIS A 547 4.23 -26.65 -5.58
N GLY A 548 3.19 -27.04 -4.84
CA GLY A 548 2.42 -28.24 -5.11
C GLY A 548 3.18 -29.54 -4.83
N HIS A 549 4.19 -29.50 -3.96
CA HIS A 549 4.99 -30.66 -3.56
C HIS A 549 4.42 -31.34 -2.30
N PRO A 550 4.68 -32.65 -2.11
CA PRO A 550 4.33 -33.34 -0.87
C PRO A 550 5.18 -32.81 0.30
N LEU A 551 4.59 -32.82 1.51
CA LEU A 551 5.25 -32.32 2.74
C LEU A 551 6.38 -33.22 3.23
#